data_AF-S3LCW7-F1
#
_entry.id   AF-S3LCW7-F1
#
_cell.length_a   1.000
_cell.length_b   1.000
_cell.length_c   1.000
_cell.angle_alpha   90.00
_cell.angle_beta   90.00
_cell.angle_gamma   90.00
#
_symmetry.space_group_name_H-M   'P 1'
#
loop_
_entity.id
_entity.type
_entity.pdbx_description
1 polymer ?
#
loop_
_entity_poly.entity_id
_entity_poly.type
_entity_poly.pdbx_seq_one_letter_code
_entity_poly.pdbx_strand_id
1 'polypeptide(L)'
;MSFEKLPPELFAVNFSVDGGNGTLKATVDGSEINSGNKVEHGKTVTFTATPDAGYTVKEWKADGAVVTGSTSNTYTCTVTKALTVKVNFLAGGASYTVKHYQEKAEGGYPAEPTETENLNGTVGTNAAYTPKNYTGFTYKSALTKVNNTVQTEGTINADSSTVVELYYERNTVNVTFKLAGGNVSGNTADIIKTGKYGTALTAPAPAPEREGYAFKGWSPEPPTPFLFPKANAAYTAQWAPVYAITFGVDGGVGGTLKATVGETEINSGDKVEHGKTVTFTATPDTGYRVKGWTLDGTAIAEAGTNTEYTLTVTKPAAVTVSFEPKKALLTLEAGKNTVKVKAKTADGKPITVEGCNETELANEAETTLTAKVAGTQIALIGELTELNCRGSEDTSNRSLVALDVSGCTALQKLDCAKNQLTALDVQGLKDLQELNCRSNQIPELNVHGLTALQKLNCTGNKLTTLNVQDLTALKELDCQSNKELTALHVHGCTALQKLNCRFNKLTALDVSGLTALQELDCQSNQLKTLNVSGLTALQELDCNTNQLKTLNV
;
A
#
# COMPACT_ATOMS: atom_id res chain seq x y z
N MET A 1 -68.61 -117.65 6.77
CA MET A 1 -67.32 -117.07 6.36
C MET A 1 -67.28 -115.66 6.90
N SER A 2 -66.45 -115.41 7.90
CA SER A 2 -66.15 -114.08 8.41
C SER A 2 -64.91 -113.61 7.67
N PHE A 3 -65.00 -112.54 6.88
CA PHE A 3 -63.83 -111.90 6.29
C PHE A 3 -63.10 -111.14 7.40
N GLU A 4 -61.98 -111.66 7.87
CA GLU A 4 -61.03 -110.86 8.64
C GLU A 4 -60.57 -109.70 7.75
N LYS A 5 -60.89 -108.48 8.17
CA LYS A 5 -60.41 -107.26 7.53
C LYS A 5 -58.89 -107.22 7.74
N LEU A 6 -58.12 -107.32 6.65
CA LEU A 6 -56.68 -107.17 6.69
C LEU A 6 -56.30 -105.89 7.48
N PRO A 7 -55.31 -105.95 8.39
CA PRO A 7 -54.89 -104.79 9.15
C PRO A 7 -54.46 -103.67 8.19
N PRO A 8 -54.75 -102.40 8.53
CA PRO A 8 -54.44 -101.28 7.66
C PRO A 8 -52.93 -101.22 7.39
N GLU A 9 -52.57 -101.09 6.12
CA GLU A 9 -51.18 -100.96 5.71
C GLU A 9 -50.66 -99.59 6.18
N LEU A 10 -49.52 -99.59 6.88
CA LEU A 10 -48.96 -98.43 7.55
C LEU A 10 -47.58 -98.09 6.97
N PHE A 11 -47.38 -96.84 6.56
CA PHE A 11 -46.12 -96.36 6.01
C PHE A 11 -45.49 -95.26 6.87
N ALA A 12 -44.17 -95.28 6.99
CA ALA A 12 -43.44 -94.23 7.71
C ALA A 12 -43.47 -92.90 6.93
N VAL A 13 -43.77 -91.82 7.63
CA VAL A 13 -43.72 -90.44 7.10
C VAL A 13 -42.61 -89.69 7.82
N ASN A 14 -41.55 -89.38 7.09
CA ASN A 14 -40.43 -88.58 7.60
C ASN A 14 -40.52 -87.18 7.04
N PHE A 15 -40.23 -86.17 7.85
CA PHE A 15 -40.15 -84.81 7.36
C PHE A 15 -39.17 -83.95 8.14
N SER A 16 -38.53 -83.02 7.43
CA SER A 16 -37.57 -82.09 8.04
C SER A 16 -37.45 -80.82 7.22
N VAL A 17 -36.97 -79.76 7.85
CA VAL A 17 -36.45 -78.60 7.12
C VAL A 17 -35.09 -78.98 6.54
N ASP A 18 -34.84 -78.66 5.28
CA ASP A 18 -33.57 -78.92 4.62
C ASP A 18 -32.68 -77.67 4.72
N GLY A 19 -31.77 -77.69 5.69
CA GLY A 19 -30.97 -76.55 6.11
C GLY A 19 -31.50 -75.91 7.40
N GLY A 20 -32.24 -74.81 7.28
CA GLY A 20 -32.80 -73.99 8.38
C GLY A 20 -33.76 -72.92 7.84
N ASN A 21 -33.93 -71.78 8.56
CA ASN A 21 -34.72 -70.60 8.16
C ASN A 21 -36.25 -70.78 8.14
N GLY A 22 -36.73 -71.65 9.02
CA GLY A 22 -38.14 -71.88 9.27
C GLY A 22 -38.37 -73.18 10.02
N THR A 23 -39.63 -73.49 10.26
CA THR A 23 -40.07 -74.73 10.91
C THR A 23 -41.02 -75.51 10.02
N LEU A 24 -41.13 -76.82 10.25
CA LEU A 24 -42.01 -77.70 9.50
C LEU A 24 -42.82 -78.59 10.45
N LYS A 25 -44.14 -78.59 10.29
CA LYS A 25 -45.08 -79.45 11.01
C LYS A 25 -45.88 -80.31 10.03
N ALA A 26 -46.42 -81.44 10.49
CA ALA A 26 -47.28 -82.30 9.69
C ALA A 26 -48.53 -82.73 10.47
N THR A 27 -49.67 -82.82 9.79
CA THR A 27 -50.94 -83.28 10.37
C THR A 27 -51.61 -84.33 9.49
N VAL A 28 -52.32 -85.27 10.11
CA VAL A 28 -53.18 -86.27 9.44
C VAL A 28 -54.52 -86.31 10.17
N ASP A 29 -55.63 -86.24 9.42
CA ASP A 29 -57.00 -86.17 9.96
C ASP A 29 -57.17 -85.12 11.10
N GLY A 30 -56.44 -84.01 11.02
CA GLY A 30 -56.48 -82.93 12.03
C GLY A 30 -55.58 -83.12 13.26
N SER A 31 -54.87 -84.25 13.40
CA SER A 31 -53.91 -84.50 14.48
C SER A 31 -52.46 -84.28 14.02
N GLU A 32 -51.64 -83.62 14.83
CA GLU A 32 -50.19 -83.45 14.57
C GLU A 32 -49.45 -84.78 14.69
N ILE A 33 -48.53 -85.04 13.77
CA ILE A 33 -47.65 -86.22 13.77
C ILE A 33 -46.20 -85.77 13.82
N ASN A 34 -45.32 -86.59 14.41
CA ASN A 34 -43.88 -86.37 14.39
C ASN A 34 -43.23 -87.11 13.22
N SER A 35 -42.04 -86.65 12.81
CA SER A 35 -41.26 -87.37 11.79
C SER A 35 -40.95 -88.79 12.26
N GLY A 36 -41.20 -89.78 11.40
CA GLY A 36 -41.03 -91.20 11.69
C GLY A 36 -42.32 -91.90 12.15
N ASN A 37 -43.41 -91.17 12.40
CA ASN A 37 -44.71 -91.79 12.67
C ASN A 37 -45.19 -92.60 11.44
N LYS A 38 -45.90 -93.70 11.71
CA LYS A 38 -46.54 -94.53 10.69
C LYS A 38 -47.97 -94.06 10.43
N VAL A 39 -48.32 -93.85 9.16
CA VAL A 39 -49.62 -93.36 8.70
C VAL A 39 -50.28 -94.39 7.79
N GLU A 40 -51.59 -94.56 7.91
CA GLU A 40 -52.39 -95.53 7.13
C GLU A 40 -52.40 -95.21 5.62
N HIS A 41 -52.28 -96.25 4.80
CA HIS A 41 -52.38 -96.18 3.35
C HIS A 41 -53.66 -95.45 2.94
N GLY A 42 -53.54 -94.46 2.05
CA GLY A 42 -54.65 -93.67 1.50
C GLY A 42 -55.02 -92.44 2.33
N LYS A 43 -54.42 -92.24 3.50
CA LYS A 43 -54.58 -90.98 4.27
C LYS A 43 -53.78 -89.85 3.64
N THR A 44 -54.29 -88.63 3.76
CA THR A 44 -53.60 -87.42 3.29
C THR A 44 -52.91 -86.73 4.45
N VAL A 45 -51.61 -86.48 4.30
CA VAL A 45 -50.81 -85.71 5.27
C VAL A 45 -50.68 -84.29 4.75
N THR A 46 -50.92 -83.31 5.63
CA THR A 46 -50.71 -81.89 5.36
C THR A 46 -49.47 -81.42 6.08
N PHE A 47 -48.47 -80.99 5.32
CA PHE A 47 -47.24 -80.38 5.80
C PHE A 47 -47.38 -78.86 5.79
N THR A 48 -47.07 -78.21 6.89
CA THR A 48 -47.13 -76.75 7.04
C THR A 48 -45.76 -76.22 7.43
N ALA A 49 -45.14 -75.49 6.52
CA ALA A 49 -43.92 -74.75 6.73
C ALA A 49 -44.24 -73.35 7.29
N THR A 50 -43.53 -72.95 8.33
CA THR A 50 -43.52 -71.57 8.83
C THR A 50 -42.14 -70.99 8.56
N PRO A 51 -41.95 -70.21 7.48
CA PRO A 51 -40.69 -69.54 7.23
C PRO A 51 -40.31 -68.60 8.37
N ASP A 52 -39.01 -68.47 8.64
CA ASP A 52 -38.51 -67.40 9.50
C ASP A 52 -38.72 -66.03 8.83
N ALA A 53 -38.73 -64.95 9.63
CA ALA A 53 -38.96 -63.60 9.11
C ALA A 53 -38.00 -63.27 7.95
N GLY A 54 -38.53 -62.78 6.82
CA GLY A 54 -37.76 -62.47 5.62
C GLY A 54 -37.46 -63.65 4.69
N TYR A 55 -37.99 -64.83 4.99
CA TYR A 55 -37.87 -66.02 4.15
C TYR A 55 -39.24 -66.45 3.60
N THR A 56 -39.23 -67.07 2.42
CA THR A 56 -40.40 -67.72 1.82
C THR A 56 -40.07 -69.16 1.47
N VAL A 57 -41.07 -70.03 1.31
CA VAL A 57 -40.82 -71.39 0.81
C VAL A 57 -40.25 -71.32 -0.60
N LYS A 58 -39.04 -71.87 -0.79
CA LYS A 58 -38.37 -71.99 -2.09
C LYS A 58 -38.94 -73.15 -2.88
N GLU A 59 -38.96 -74.32 -2.24
CA GLU A 59 -39.39 -75.58 -2.85
C GLU A 59 -39.71 -76.61 -1.77
N TRP A 60 -40.61 -77.52 -2.11
CA TRP A 60 -40.83 -78.77 -1.38
C TRP A 60 -40.16 -79.92 -2.13
N LYS A 61 -39.66 -80.91 -1.40
CA LYS A 61 -39.14 -82.17 -1.96
C LYS A 61 -39.87 -83.36 -1.35
N ALA A 62 -40.33 -84.28 -2.17
CA ALA A 62 -40.94 -85.55 -1.74
C ALA A 62 -40.09 -86.71 -2.29
N ASP A 63 -39.63 -87.59 -1.41
CA ASP A 63 -38.72 -88.72 -1.70
C ASP A 63 -37.46 -88.30 -2.49
N GLY A 64 -36.95 -87.11 -2.19
CA GLY A 64 -35.77 -86.54 -2.85
C GLY A 64 -36.05 -85.84 -4.19
N ALA A 65 -37.26 -85.93 -4.74
CA ALA A 65 -37.65 -85.22 -5.96
C ALA A 65 -38.32 -83.87 -5.64
N VAL A 66 -38.02 -82.83 -6.42
CA VAL A 66 -38.63 -81.50 -6.27
C VAL A 66 -40.11 -81.55 -6.68
N VAL A 67 -40.98 -81.02 -5.83
CA VAL A 67 -42.40 -80.84 -6.12
C VAL A 67 -42.56 -79.55 -6.92
N THR A 68 -42.68 -79.70 -8.23
CA THR A 68 -42.75 -78.56 -9.16
C THR A 68 -43.95 -77.66 -8.86
N GLY A 69 -43.70 -76.34 -8.75
CA GLY A 69 -44.74 -75.32 -8.56
C GLY A 69 -45.24 -75.13 -7.12
N SER A 70 -44.69 -75.86 -6.15
CA SER A 70 -45.08 -75.73 -4.75
C SER A 70 -44.18 -74.74 -4.00
N THR A 71 -44.61 -73.48 -3.93
CA THR A 71 -43.98 -72.41 -3.12
C THR A 71 -44.90 -71.90 -2.01
N SER A 72 -46.02 -72.59 -1.78
CA SER A 72 -46.94 -72.32 -0.67
C SER A 72 -46.32 -72.75 0.67
N ASN A 73 -46.76 -72.15 1.76
CA ASN A 73 -46.46 -72.60 3.12
C ASN A 73 -47.07 -73.96 3.45
N THR A 74 -47.92 -74.52 2.58
CA THR A 74 -48.52 -75.84 2.77
C THR A 74 -48.25 -76.76 1.58
N TYR A 75 -47.99 -78.03 1.88
CA TYR A 75 -47.89 -79.11 0.91
C TYR A 75 -48.68 -80.32 1.40
N THR A 76 -49.52 -80.91 0.55
CA THR A 76 -50.36 -82.07 0.89
C THR A 76 -50.07 -83.23 -0.03
N CYS A 77 -50.01 -84.44 0.50
CA CYS A 77 -49.93 -85.64 -0.32
C CYS A 77 -50.55 -86.86 0.36
N THR A 78 -51.02 -87.80 -0.45
CA THR A 78 -51.59 -89.07 0.01
C THR A 78 -50.51 -90.11 0.23
N VAL A 79 -50.58 -90.83 1.35
CA VAL A 79 -49.63 -91.87 1.74
C VAL A 79 -49.95 -93.16 1.00
N THR A 80 -49.16 -93.52 0.00
CA THR A 80 -49.28 -94.80 -0.74
C THR A 80 -48.05 -95.70 -0.58
N LYS A 81 -46.98 -95.16 0.01
CA LYS A 81 -45.72 -95.83 0.35
C LYS A 81 -45.00 -95.02 1.44
N ALA A 82 -43.86 -95.51 1.93
CA ALA A 82 -42.99 -94.72 2.81
C ALA A 82 -42.58 -93.42 2.11
N LEU A 83 -42.68 -92.30 2.83
CA LEU A 83 -42.54 -90.95 2.27
C LEU A 83 -41.58 -90.12 3.09
N THR A 84 -40.70 -89.37 2.42
CA THR A 84 -39.85 -88.34 3.05
C THR A 84 -40.13 -86.97 2.43
N VAL A 85 -40.58 -86.00 3.23
CA VAL A 85 -40.86 -84.62 2.78
C VAL A 85 -39.86 -83.64 3.37
N LYS A 86 -39.27 -82.80 2.51
CA LYS A 86 -38.41 -81.71 2.92
C LYS A 86 -38.93 -80.38 2.39
N VAL A 87 -38.67 -79.31 3.14
CA VAL A 87 -38.90 -77.94 2.68
C VAL A 87 -37.60 -77.15 2.71
N ASN A 88 -37.36 -76.38 1.65
CA ASN A 88 -36.26 -75.43 1.55
C ASN A 88 -36.84 -74.01 1.51
N PHE A 89 -36.16 -73.04 2.12
CA PHE A 89 -36.56 -71.63 2.13
C PHE A 89 -35.65 -70.76 1.24
N LEU A 90 -36.20 -69.67 0.72
CA LEU A 90 -35.51 -68.64 -0.08
C LEU A 90 -35.50 -67.35 0.73
N ALA A 91 -34.32 -66.74 0.87
CA ALA A 91 -34.17 -65.43 1.50
C ALA A 91 -34.75 -64.34 0.58
N GLY A 92 -35.53 -63.43 1.16
CA GLY A 92 -36.03 -62.22 0.50
C GLY A 92 -34.98 -61.11 0.43
N GLY A 93 -35.35 -60.01 -0.23
CA GLY A 93 -34.59 -58.76 -0.21
C GLY A 93 -35.00 -57.88 0.97
N ALA A 94 -34.04 -57.15 1.54
CA ALA A 94 -34.28 -56.12 2.54
C ALA A 94 -33.35 -54.93 2.30
N SER A 95 -33.81 -53.72 2.65
CA SER A 95 -32.97 -52.52 2.62
C SER A 95 -32.18 -52.38 3.92
N TYR A 96 -31.04 -51.70 3.88
CA TYR A 96 -30.26 -51.35 5.05
C TYR A 96 -29.59 -49.98 4.84
N THR A 97 -29.21 -49.35 5.94
CA THR A 97 -28.66 -47.99 5.93
C THR A 97 -27.16 -48.02 6.20
N VAL A 98 -26.37 -47.26 5.45
CA VAL A 98 -24.96 -46.98 5.74
C VAL A 98 -24.82 -45.51 6.13
N LYS A 99 -24.29 -45.24 7.32
CA LYS A 99 -24.12 -43.90 7.89
C LYS A 99 -22.64 -43.56 8.00
N HIS A 100 -22.24 -42.38 7.54
CA HIS A 100 -20.86 -41.91 7.60
C HIS A 100 -20.71 -40.78 8.61
N TYR A 101 -19.79 -40.92 9.56
CA TYR A 101 -19.53 -39.94 10.62
C TYR A 101 -18.12 -39.38 10.49
N GLN A 102 -18.00 -38.09 10.20
CA GLN A 102 -16.73 -37.36 10.25
C GLN A 102 -16.49 -36.80 11.65
N GLU A 103 -15.27 -36.94 12.17
CA GLU A 103 -14.92 -36.40 13.48
C GLU A 103 -15.00 -34.86 13.52
N LYS A 104 -15.55 -34.31 14.60
CA LYS A 104 -15.65 -32.86 14.84
C LYS A 104 -14.26 -32.23 15.07
N ALA A 105 -14.18 -30.92 14.90
CA ALA A 105 -12.95 -30.16 15.16
C ALA A 105 -12.50 -30.26 16.62
N GLU A 106 -13.46 -30.31 17.55
CA GLU A 106 -13.26 -30.40 19.00
C GLU A 106 -13.03 -31.84 19.48
N GLY A 107 -13.04 -32.81 18.57
CA GLY A 107 -12.96 -34.25 18.86
C GLY A 107 -14.32 -34.93 19.00
N GLY A 108 -14.29 -36.26 18.84
CA GLY A 108 -15.49 -37.09 18.84
C GLY A 108 -16.37 -36.92 17.60
N TYR A 109 -17.43 -37.70 17.51
CA TYR A 109 -18.32 -37.73 16.34
C TYR A 109 -19.62 -36.96 16.58
N PRO A 110 -20.25 -36.41 15.54
CA PRO A 110 -21.58 -35.79 15.65
C PRO A 110 -22.65 -36.84 15.99
N ALA A 111 -23.77 -36.38 16.55
CA ALA A 111 -24.92 -37.25 16.84
C ALA A 111 -25.59 -37.73 15.55
N GLU A 112 -25.70 -36.84 14.57
CA GLU A 112 -26.21 -37.15 13.23
C GLU A 112 -25.05 -37.45 12.27
N PRO A 113 -25.22 -38.40 11.34
CA PRO A 113 -24.20 -38.72 10.36
C PRO A 113 -24.00 -37.56 9.38
N THR A 114 -22.77 -37.43 8.88
CA THR A 114 -22.42 -36.51 7.81
C THR A 114 -23.12 -36.89 6.50
N GLU A 115 -23.25 -38.17 6.23
CA GLU A 115 -23.90 -38.68 5.02
C GLU A 115 -24.57 -40.03 5.33
N THR A 116 -25.67 -40.33 4.64
CA THR A 116 -26.43 -41.58 4.79
C THR A 116 -26.77 -42.16 3.41
N GLU A 117 -26.57 -43.47 3.26
CA GLU A 117 -26.88 -44.24 2.05
C GLU A 117 -27.90 -45.33 2.37
N ASN A 118 -28.87 -45.55 1.47
CA ASN A 118 -29.81 -46.66 1.57
C ASN A 118 -29.44 -47.69 0.50
N LEU A 119 -29.08 -48.89 0.93
CA LEU A 119 -28.67 -50.00 0.08
C LEU A 119 -29.65 -51.16 0.21
N ASN A 120 -29.64 -52.07 -0.76
CA ASN A 120 -30.46 -53.28 -0.75
C ASN A 120 -29.56 -54.52 -0.74
N GLY A 121 -29.99 -55.58 -0.08
CA GLY A 121 -29.30 -56.86 -0.09
C GLY A 121 -30.22 -58.02 0.26
N THR A 122 -29.65 -59.21 0.37
CA THR A 122 -30.41 -60.43 0.68
C THR A 122 -30.41 -60.67 2.19
N VAL A 123 -31.57 -60.96 2.78
CA VAL A 123 -31.71 -61.26 4.21
C VAL A 123 -30.76 -62.38 4.61
N GLY A 124 -30.08 -62.24 5.76
CA GLY A 124 -29.13 -63.22 6.28
C GLY A 124 -27.73 -63.19 5.65
N THR A 125 -27.49 -62.37 4.61
CA THR A 125 -26.14 -62.13 4.07
C THR A 125 -25.49 -60.92 4.72
N ASN A 126 -24.15 -60.80 4.64
CA ASN A 126 -23.43 -59.64 5.19
C ASN A 126 -23.83 -58.34 4.47
N ALA A 127 -24.11 -57.29 5.24
CA ALA A 127 -24.32 -55.94 4.72
C ALA A 127 -23.03 -55.42 4.08
N ALA A 128 -23.03 -55.23 2.77
CA ALA A 128 -21.87 -54.72 2.03
C ALA A 128 -21.79 -53.19 2.12
N TYR A 129 -20.59 -52.64 2.21
CA TYR A 129 -20.38 -51.19 2.21
C TYR A 129 -19.02 -50.85 1.62
N THR A 130 -18.89 -49.64 1.08
CA THR A 130 -17.62 -49.11 0.58
C THR A 130 -17.28 -47.83 1.34
N PRO A 131 -16.16 -47.80 2.10
CA PRO A 131 -15.73 -46.56 2.75
C PRO A 131 -15.47 -45.45 1.72
N LYS A 132 -16.13 -44.30 1.91
CA LYS A 132 -15.88 -43.09 1.12
C LYS A 132 -14.52 -42.46 1.41
N ASN A 133 -14.03 -41.65 0.47
CA ASN A 133 -12.82 -40.85 0.64
C ASN A 133 -13.20 -39.40 0.96
N TYR A 134 -12.91 -38.94 2.17
CA TYR A 134 -13.14 -37.57 2.59
C TYR A 134 -11.81 -36.84 2.78
N THR A 135 -11.65 -35.68 2.14
CA THR A 135 -10.41 -34.90 2.23
C THR A 135 -10.11 -34.53 3.68
N GLY A 136 -8.92 -34.90 4.16
CA GLY A 136 -8.47 -34.62 5.52
C GLY A 136 -9.05 -35.54 6.59
N PHE A 137 -9.65 -36.68 6.20
CA PHE A 137 -10.09 -37.71 7.12
C PHE A 137 -9.59 -39.09 6.71
N THR A 138 -9.44 -39.97 7.71
CA THR A 138 -9.02 -41.36 7.54
C THR A 138 -10.12 -42.28 8.08
N TYR A 139 -10.61 -43.18 7.24
CA TYR A 139 -11.55 -44.22 7.67
C TYR A 139 -10.93 -45.12 8.74
N LYS A 140 -11.67 -45.39 9.82
CA LYS A 140 -11.26 -46.27 10.92
C LYS A 140 -12.12 -47.50 10.97
N SER A 141 -11.68 -48.56 10.31
CA SER A 141 -12.37 -49.87 10.32
C SER A 141 -12.63 -50.39 11.73
N ALA A 142 -11.71 -50.16 12.67
CA ALA A 142 -11.84 -50.57 14.07
C ALA A 142 -13.00 -49.91 14.84
N LEU A 143 -13.59 -48.83 14.31
CA LEU A 143 -14.76 -48.17 14.90
C LEU A 143 -16.07 -48.55 14.20
N THR A 144 -16.00 -49.31 13.11
CA THR A 144 -17.17 -49.68 12.31
C THR A 144 -18.16 -50.44 13.15
N LYS A 145 -19.44 -50.06 13.04
CA LYS A 145 -20.53 -50.78 13.70
C LYS A 145 -21.50 -51.35 12.68
N VAL A 146 -21.94 -52.57 12.92
CA VAL A 146 -23.09 -53.17 12.22
C VAL A 146 -24.08 -53.60 13.29
N ASN A 147 -25.32 -53.11 13.19
CA ASN A 147 -26.38 -53.34 14.19
C ASN A 147 -25.93 -52.96 15.60
N ASN A 148 -25.40 -51.74 15.76
CA ASN A 148 -24.92 -51.15 17.02
C ASN A 148 -23.75 -51.89 17.71
N THR A 149 -23.19 -52.92 17.09
CA THR A 149 -22.05 -53.67 17.62
C THR A 149 -20.81 -53.33 16.81
N VAL A 150 -19.65 -53.15 17.45
CA VAL A 150 -18.39 -52.86 16.75
C VAL A 150 -17.89 -54.13 16.06
N GLN A 151 -18.04 -54.17 14.74
CA GLN A 151 -17.67 -55.29 13.87
C GLN A 151 -17.68 -54.80 12.42
N THR A 152 -16.89 -55.45 11.57
CA THR A 152 -16.83 -55.13 10.12
C THR A 152 -17.81 -55.94 9.28
N GLU A 153 -18.46 -56.93 9.89
CA GLU A 153 -19.40 -57.85 9.26
C GLU A 153 -20.67 -57.95 10.09
N GLY A 154 -21.81 -58.20 9.44
CA GLY A 154 -23.08 -58.40 10.12
C GLY A 154 -24.21 -58.60 9.12
N THR A 155 -25.19 -59.43 9.49
CA THR A 155 -26.24 -59.86 8.58
C THR A 155 -27.32 -58.79 8.39
N ILE A 156 -27.93 -58.81 7.20
CA ILE A 156 -29.09 -57.97 6.87
C ILE A 156 -30.33 -58.57 7.52
N ASN A 157 -30.98 -57.77 8.36
CA ASN A 157 -32.21 -58.09 9.07
C ASN A 157 -33.41 -58.03 8.13
N ALA A 158 -34.35 -58.95 8.32
CA ALA A 158 -35.56 -59.06 7.50
C ALA A 158 -36.48 -57.83 7.56
N ASP A 159 -36.47 -57.10 8.68
CA ASP A 159 -37.29 -55.91 8.93
C ASP A 159 -36.67 -54.61 8.38
N SER A 160 -35.57 -54.72 7.63
CA SER A 160 -34.80 -53.58 7.11
C SER A 160 -34.21 -52.64 8.19
N SER A 161 -34.10 -53.11 9.44
CA SER A 161 -33.52 -52.34 10.55
C SER A 161 -31.99 -52.27 10.55
N THR A 162 -31.32 -52.95 9.61
CA THR A 162 -29.86 -53.02 9.59
C THR A 162 -29.23 -51.66 9.34
N VAL A 163 -28.30 -51.29 10.21
CA VAL A 163 -27.52 -50.05 10.11
C VAL A 163 -26.04 -50.38 10.20
N VAL A 164 -25.28 -49.87 9.22
CA VAL A 164 -23.81 -49.85 9.21
C VAL A 164 -23.36 -48.43 9.51
N GLU A 165 -22.52 -48.23 10.52
CA GLU A 165 -21.95 -46.92 10.86
C GLU A 165 -20.44 -46.92 10.59
N LEU A 166 -20.00 -46.04 9.69
CA LEU A 166 -18.61 -45.86 9.29
C LEU A 166 -18.06 -44.56 9.88
N TYR A 167 -16.92 -44.63 10.56
CA TYR A 167 -16.33 -43.50 11.26
C TYR A 167 -15.01 -43.07 10.62
N TYR A 168 -14.83 -41.76 10.49
CA TYR A 168 -13.69 -41.13 9.83
C TYR A 168 -12.99 -40.16 10.79
N GLU A 169 -11.79 -40.52 11.22
CA GLU A 169 -10.98 -39.69 12.09
C GLU A 169 -10.37 -38.54 11.30
N ARG A 170 -10.38 -37.34 11.88
CA ARG A 170 -9.81 -36.15 11.24
C ARG A 170 -8.29 -36.21 11.30
N ASN A 171 -7.63 -36.03 10.17
CA ASN A 171 -6.18 -36.17 10.07
C ASN A 171 -5.47 -35.09 10.89
N THR A 172 -4.44 -35.49 11.64
CA THR A 172 -3.51 -34.58 12.29
C THR A 172 -2.36 -34.27 11.34
N VAL A 173 -2.05 -32.99 11.16
CA VAL A 173 -0.98 -32.52 10.29
C VAL A 173 -0.03 -31.58 11.03
N ASN A 174 1.20 -31.50 10.54
CA ASN A 174 2.21 -30.56 11.01
C ASN A 174 2.37 -29.41 10.02
N VAL A 175 2.36 -28.18 10.52
CA VAL A 175 2.72 -26.98 9.78
C VAL A 175 4.02 -26.41 10.34
N THR A 176 5.03 -26.30 9.47
CA THR A 176 6.36 -25.83 9.84
C THR A 176 6.56 -24.38 9.40
N PHE A 177 6.87 -23.50 10.34
CA PHE A 177 7.28 -22.12 10.08
C PHE A 177 8.80 -22.03 10.09
N LYS A 178 9.40 -21.91 8.90
CA LYS A 178 10.84 -21.79 8.70
C LYS A 178 11.29 -20.35 8.88
N LEU A 179 12.16 -20.09 9.86
CA LEU A 179 12.53 -18.71 10.22
C LEU A 179 13.55 -18.07 9.26
N ALA A 180 14.17 -18.87 8.37
CA ALA A 180 15.06 -18.39 7.31
C ALA A 180 16.14 -17.40 7.80
N GLY A 181 16.84 -17.77 8.88
CA GLY A 181 17.88 -16.96 9.51
C GLY A 181 17.38 -15.91 10.51
N GLY A 182 16.06 -15.83 10.74
CA GLY A 182 15.49 -15.08 11.86
C GLY A 182 15.32 -15.92 13.12
N ASN A 183 14.67 -15.33 14.12
CA ASN A 183 14.34 -15.96 15.39
C ASN A 183 12.95 -15.50 15.89
N VAL A 184 12.34 -16.27 16.79
CA VAL A 184 11.17 -15.82 17.58
C VAL A 184 11.54 -15.91 19.04
N SER A 185 11.56 -14.76 19.72
CA SER A 185 11.96 -14.66 21.15
C SER A 185 13.31 -15.32 21.45
N GLY A 186 14.29 -15.17 20.54
CA GLY A 186 15.62 -15.76 20.65
C GLY A 186 15.75 -17.19 20.12
N ASN A 187 14.65 -17.88 19.80
CA ASN A 187 14.69 -19.23 19.24
C ASN A 187 14.87 -19.21 17.72
N THR A 188 15.92 -19.86 17.21
CA THR A 188 16.28 -19.93 15.78
C THR A 188 15.78 -21.20 15.09
N ALA A 189 15.23 -22.17 15.82
CA ALA A 189 14.70 -23.39 15.26
C ALA A 189 13.36 -23.17 14.54
N ASP A 190 13.07 -24.02 13.56
CA ASP A 190 11.76 -24.04 12.88
C ASP A 190 10.64 -24.28 13.90
N ILE A 191 9.55 -23.52 13.78
CA ILE A 191 8.40 -23.64 14.68
C ILE A 191 7.39 -24.60 14.05
N ILE A 192 7.14 -25.73 14.72
CA ILE A 192 6.17 -26.72 14.26
C ILE A 192 4.88 -26.58 15.06
N LYS A 193 3.77 -26.34 14.37
CA LYS A 193 2.42 -26.41 14.95
C LYS A 193 1.72 -27.68 14.45
N THR A 194 1.12 -28.42 15.36
CA THR A 194 0.40 -29.66 15.08
C THR A 194 -1.08 -29.46 15.39
N GLY A 195 -1.95 -29.91 14.49
CA GLY A 195 -3.39 -29.76 14.66
C GLY A 195 -4.19 -30.57 13.66
N LYS A 196 -5.50 -30.65 13.89
CA LYS A 196 -6.42 -31.41 13.06
C LYS A 196 -6.83 -30.61 11.82
N TYR A 197 -6.99 -31.29 10.69
CA TYR A 197 -7.40 -30.67 9.43
C TYR A 197 -8.62 -29.73 9.60
N GLY A 198 -8.54 -28.51 9.08
CA GLY A 198 -9.64 -27.55 9.09
C GLY A 198 -9.87 -26.82 10.42
N THR A 199 -9.09 -27.08 11.47
CA THR A 199 -9.12 -26.26 12.69
C THR A 199 -8.30 -24.98 12.53
N ALA A 200 -8.59 -23.97 13.35
CA ALA A 200 -7.88 -22.70 13.31
C ALA A 200 -6.37 -22.87 13.55
N LEU A 201 -5.56 -22.19 12.73
CA LEU A 201 -4.11 -22.12 12.82
C LEU A 201 -3.70 -20.65 12.92
N THR A 202 -2.78 -20.35 13.83
CA THR A 202 -2.19 -19.01 13.96
C THR A 202 -0.75 -19.02 13.50
N ALA A 203 -0.26 -17.91 12.95
CA ALA A 203 1.17 -17.69 12.74
C ALA A 203 1.92 -17.65 14.09
N PRO A 204 3.25 -17.83 14.11
CA PRO A 204 4.07 -17.56 15.29
C PRO A 204 3.88 -16.12 15.79
N ALA A 205 3.80 -15.98 17.12
CA ALA A 205 3.71 -14.69 17.82
C ALA A 205 4.72 -14.68 18.99
N PRO A 206 5.49 -13.59 19.19
CA PRO A 206 5.56 -12.40 18.33
C PRO A 206 6.06 -12.72 16.91
N ALA A 207 5.90 -11.77 15.98
CA ALA A 207 6.42 -11.93 14.63
C ALA A 207 7.94 -12.19 14.68
N PRO A 208 8.49 -12.99 13.76
CA PRO A 208 9.92 -13.30 13.79
C PRO A 208 10.75 -12.05 13.54
N GLU A 209 11.93 -12.02 14.15
CA GLU A 209 12.90 -10.94 14.04
C GLU A 209 14.20 -11.43 13.40
N ARG A 210 14.87 -10.55 12.66
CA ARG A 210 16.19 -10.82 12.09
C ARG A 210 16.99 -9.53 12.05
N GLU A 211 18.17 -9.54 12.66
CA GLU A 211 19.03 -8.36 12.73
C GLU A 211 19.39 -7.85 11.32
N GLY A 212 19.09 -6.57 11.06
CA GLY A 212 19.34 -5.94 9.76
C GLY A 212 18.26 -6.19 8.70
N TYR A 213 17.14 -6.83 9.05
CA TYR A 213 16.04 -7.10 8.12
C TYR A 213 14.66 -6.79 8.73
N ALA A 214 13.73 -6.36 7.88
CA ALA A 214 12.31 -6.29 8.19
C ALA A 214 11.61 -7.58 7.76
N PHE A 215 10.71 -8.09 8.60
CA PHE A 215 9.87 -9.23 8.28
C PHE A 215 8.76 -8.82 7.29
N LYS A 216 8.67 -9.50 6.15
CA LYS A 216 7.69 -9.21 5.08
C LYS A 216 6.50 -10.16 5.06
N GLY A 217 6.43 -11.09 6.00
CA GLY A 217 5.42 -12.14 6.04
C GLY A 217 5.97 -13.51 5.68
N TRP A 218 5.06 -14.44 5.44
CA TRP A 218 5.36 -15.83 5.15
C TRP A 218 5.16 -16.15 3.68
N SER A 219 5.98 -17.05 3.13
CA SER A 219 5.82 -17.59 1.78
C SER A 219 5.67 -19.12 1.82
N PRO A 220 4.63 -19.70 1.18
CA PRO A 220 3.54 -19.00 0.50
C PRO A 220 2.70 -18.13 1.45
N GLU A 221 1.94 -17.18 0.94
CA GLU A 221 1.08 -16.35 1.79
C GLU A 221 0.03 -17.24 2.51
N PRO A 222 -0.11 -17.14 3.85
CA PRO A 222 -1.11 -17.90 4.58
C PRO A 222 -2.52 -17.61 4.08
N PRO A 223 -3.35 -18.62 3.81
CA PRO A 223 -4.73 -18.40 3.36
C PRO A 223 -5.57 -17.75 4.46
N THR A 224 -6.63 -17.03 4.06
CA THR A 224 -7.64 -16.48 4.98
C THR A 224 -8.98 -17.18 4.73
N PRO A 225 -9.58 -17.87 5.73
CA PRO A 225 -9.09 -18.07 7.10
C PRO A 225 -7.87 -19.01 7.17
N PHE A 226 -7.00 -18.78 8.15
CA PHE A 226 -5.80 -19.60 8.32
C PHE A 226 -6.12 -20.86 9.12
N LEU A 227 -6.23 -22.00 8.41
CA LEU A 227 -6.60 -23.30 8.97
C LEU A 227 -5.50 -24.33 8.74
N PHE A 228 -5.49 -25.39 9.55
CA PHE A 228 -4.63 -26.54 9.30
C PHE A 228 -4.96 -27.21 7.95
N PRO A 229 -3.97 -27.36 7.06
CA PRO A 229 -4.17 -27.86 5.69
C PRO A 229 -4.42 -29.37 5.63
N LYS A 230 -4.76 -29.89 4.44
CA LYS A 230 -5.06 -31.32 4.22
C LYS A 230 -3.85 -32.27 4.36
N ALA A 231 -2.64 -31.72 4.33
CA ALA A 231 -1.36 -32.43 4.45
C ALA A 231 -0.33 -31.49 5.08
N ASN A 232 0.81 -32.03 5.51
CA ASN A 232 1.89 -31.21 6.08
C ASN A 232 2.28 -30.07 5.13
N ALA A 233 2.50 -28.88 5.68
CA ALA A 233 2.84 -27.68 4.93
C ALA A 233 3.98 -26.91 5.60
N ALA A 234 4.66 -26.07 4.83
CA ALA A 234 5.69 -25.19 5.36
C ALA A 234 5.54 -23.76 4.85
N TYR A 235 5.81 -22.82 5.73
CA TYR A 235 5.79 -21.38 5.50
C TYR A 235 7.17 -20.83 5.83
N THR A 236 7.78 -20.08 4.92
CA THR A 236 9.15 -19.56 5.08
C THR A 236 9.11 -18.06 5.25
N ALA A 237 9.73 -17.55 6.32
CA ALA A 237 9.82 -16.12 6.59
C ALA A 237 10.52 -15.38 5.45
N GLN A 238 9.92 -14.27 5.01
CA GLN A 238 10.49 -13.38 3.99
C GLN A 238 11.08 -12.15 4.65
N TRP A 239 12.24 -11.72 4.15
CA TRP A 239 13.06 -10.67 4.78
C TRP A 239 13.48 -9.62 3.75
N ALA A 240 13.38 -8.35 4.11
CA ALA A 240 13.94 -7.24 3.33
C ALA A 240 15.04 -6.54 4.12
N PRO A 241 16.22 -6.25 3.55
CA PRO A 241 17.28 -5.54 4.26
C PRO A 241 16.80 -4.16 4.72
N VAL A 242 17.24 -3.74 5.90
CA VAL A 242 17.02 -2.39 6.44
C VAL A 242 18.35 -1.75 6.82
N TYR A 243 18.46 -0.44 6.65
CA TYR A 243 19.67 0.32 6.97
C TYR A 243 19.33 1.49 7.90
N ALA A 244 20.21 1.75 8.87
CA ALA A 244 20.08 2.90 9.74
C ALA A 244 20.34 4.19 8.96
N ILE A 245 19.43 5.15 9.08
CA ILE A 245 19.54 6.49 8.48
C ILE A 245 19.68 7.49 9.60
N THR A 246 20.83 8.16 9.67
CA THR A 246 21.04 9.26 10.60
C THR A 246 20.95 10.57 9.85
N PHE A 247 20.43 11.59 10.53
CA PHE A 247 20.39 12.93 10.01
C PHE A 247 20.44 13.97 11.11
N GLY A 248 20.84 15.19 10.75
CA GLY A 248 20.92 16.31 11.67
C GLY A 248 21.30 17.62 11.02
N VAL A 249 21.31 18.67 11.83
CA VAL A 249 21.77 20.00 11.44
C VAL A 249 23.23 20.15 11.81
N ASP A 250 24.08 20.49 10.83
CA ASP A 250 25.49 20.76 11.06
C ASP A 250 25.66 21.95 12.01
N GLY A 251 26.46 21.77 13.06
CA GLY A 251 26.60 22.73 14.16
C GLY A 251 25.35 22.95 15.03
N GLY A 252 24.20 22.34 14.71
CA GLY A 252 22.96 22.42 15.50
C GLY A 252 22.30 23.80 15.53
N VAL A 253 22.57 24.68 14.57
CA VAL A 253 22.08 26.07 14.53
C VAL A 253 21.51 26.45 13.16
N GLY A 254 20.62 27.46 13.14
CA GLY A 254 20.12 28.10 11.92
C GLY A 254 18.91 27.45 11.26
N GLY A 255 18.37 26.39 11.85
CA GLY A 255 17.14 25.76 11.39
C GLY A 255 16.93 24.36 11.98
N THR A 256 15.94 23.66 11.44
CA THR A 256 15.59 22.28 11.80
C THR A 256 15.61 21.37 10.57
N LEU A 257 15.77 20.07 10.80
CA LEU A 257 15.74 19.04 9.78
C LEU A 257 14.78 17.92 10.18
N LYS A 258 13.83 17.61 9.31
CA LYS A 258 12.91 16.46 9.44
C LYS A 258 13.13 15.46 8.31
N ALA A 259 12.76 14.20 8.56
CA ALA A 259 12.81 13.14 7.55
C ALA A 259 11.53 12.31 7.53
N THR A 260 11.09 11.91 6.34
CA THR A 260 9.89 11.09 6.15
C THR A 260 10.16 9.94 5.17
N VAL A 261 9.46 8.82 5.34
CA VAL A 261 9.38 7.73 4.36
C VAL A 261 7.93 7.61 3.90
N GLY A 262 7.63 8.12 2.71
CA GLY A 262 6.24 8.39 2.32
C GLY A 262 5.67 9.52 3.18
N GLU A 263 4.59 9.25 3.90
CA GLU A 263 3.95 10.23 4.80
C GLU A 263 4.36 10.06 6.28
N THR A 264 5.16 9.05 6.59
CA THR A 264 5.54 8.73 7.97
C THR A 264 6.84 9.42 8.35
N GLU A 265 6.81 10.25 9.40
CA GLU A 265 8.01 10.85 10.01
C GLU A 265 8.88 9.79 10.67
N ILE A 266 10.19 9.86 10.46
CA ILE A 266 11.20 8.99 11.08
C ILE A 266 12.14 9.80 11.96
N ASN A 267 12.73 9.16 12.95
CA ASN A 267 13.76 9.75 13.81
C ASN A 267 15.16 9.42 13.28
N SER A 268 16.13 10.27 13.62
CA SER A 268 17.54 10.02 13.31
C SER A 268 18.01 8.73 14.00
N GLY A 269 18.52 7.79 13.21
CA GLY A 269 18.91 6.45 13.66
C GLY A 269 17.90 5.34 13.33
N ASP A 270 16.69 5.68 12.88
CA ASP A 270 15.69 4.69 12.49
C ASP A 270 16.17 3.85 11.30
N LYS A 271 15.71 2.59 11.26
CA LYS A 271 16.05 1.65 10.20
C LYS A 271 15.01 1.72 9.07
N VAL A 272 15.48 1.99 7.86
CA VAL A 272 14.64 2.12 6.65
C VAL A 272 14.94 0.97 5.68
N GLU A 273 13.90 0.41 5.08
CA GLU A 273 14.01 -0.70 4.11
C GLU A 273 14.79 -0.29 2.85
N HIS A 274 15.64 -1.20 2.36
CA HIS A 274 16.38 -1.04 1.11
C HIS A 274 15.44 -0.66 -0.04
N GLY A 275 15.85 0.34 -0.82
CA GLY A 275 15.15 0.82 -2.00
C GLY A 275 14.01 1.79 -1.71
N LYS A 276 13.68 2.03 -0.43
CA LYS A 276 12.77 3.12 -0.07
C LYS A 276 13.47 4.48 -0.18
N THR A 277 12.68 5.50 -0.47
CA THR A 277 13.15 6.89 -0.50
C THR A 277 12.82 7.57 0.82
N VAL A 278 13.81 8.23 1.40
CA VAL A 278 13.66 9.16 2.52
C VAL A 278 13.65 10.57 1.97
N THR A 279 12.65 11.36 2.33
CA THR A 279 12.58 12.80 2.01
C THR A 279 13.00 13.59 3.24
N PHE A 280 14.02 14.41 3.09
CA PHE A 280 14.52 15.32 4.11
C PHE A 280 14.03 16.73 3.83
N THR A 281 13.47 17.38 4.84
CA THR A 281 12.93 18.74 4.75
C THR A 281 13.64 19.62 5.77
N ALA A 282 14.42 20.56 5.27
CA ALA A 282 15.09 21.58 6.06
C ALA A 282 14.19 22.81 6.19
N THR A 283 13.99 23.26 7.43
CA THR A 283 13.25 24.49 7.75
C THR A 283 14.23 25.48 8.36
N PRO A 284 14.76 26.45 7.59
CA PRO A 284 15.62 27.50 8.13
C PRO A 284 14.87 28.33 9.18
N ASP A 285 15.59 28.76 10.21
CA ASP A 285 15.09 29.76 11.14
C ASP A 285 14.96 31.13 10.44
N THR A 286 14.15 32.04 11.00
CA THR A 286 14.06 33.44 10.56
C THR A 286 15.46 34.05 10.45
N GLY A 287 15.76 34.69 9.32
CA GLY A 287 17.09 35.24 9.04
C GLY A 287 18.16 34.23 8.58
N TYR A 288 17.85 32.96 8.39
CA TYR A 288 18.76 31.94 7.83
C TYR A 288 18.26 31.39 6.49
N ARG A 289 19.16 30.75 5.75
CA ARG A 289 18.87 29.96 4.56
C ARG A 289 19.71 28.69 4.55
N VAL A 290 19.30 27.70 3.76
CA VAL A 290 20.12 26.50 3.53
C VAL A 290 21.40 26.91 2.82
N LYS A 291 22.55 26.52 3.40
CA LYS A 291 23.88 26.69 2.81
C LYS A 291 24.23 25.50 1.91
N GLY A 292 23.88 24.29 2.35
CA GLY A 292 24.18 23.07 1.62
C GLY A 292 23.93 21.81 2.42
N TRP A 293 23.96 20.68 1.71
CA TRP A 293 23.73 19.34 2.25
C TRP A 293 24.98 18.48 2.13
N THR A 294 25.15 17.52 3.05
CA THR A 294 26.17 16.48 2.94
C THR A 294 25.57 15.09 3.13
N LEU A 295 26.13 14.11 2.42
CA LEU A 295 25.87 12.68 2.56
C LEU A 295 27.17 12.01 2.96
N ASP A 296 27.18 11.37 4.13
CA ASP A 296 28.36 10.74 4.72
C ASP A 296 29.57 11.71 4.80
N GLY A 297 29.29 12.99 5.10
CA GLY A 297 30.29 14.06 5.18
C GLY A 297 30.75 14.62 3.83
N THR A 298 30.24 14.10 2.71
CA THR A 298 30.56 14.59 1.36
C THR A 298 29.45 15.52 0.86
N ALA A 299 29.82 16.67 0.29
CA ALA A 299 28.86 17.65 -0.20
C ALA A 299 27.98 17.10 -1.34
N ILE A 300 26.69 17.41 -1.29
CA ILE A 300 25.68 17.02 -2.29
C ILE A 300 25.42 18.20 -3.22
N ALA A 301 26.18 18.28 -4.33
CA ALA A 301 26.13 19.44 -5.22
C ALA A 301 24.73 19.68 -5.84
N GLU A 302 24.01 18.61 -6.16
CA GLU A 302 22.67 18.66 -6.77
C GLU A 302 21.57 19.14 -5.80
N ALA A 303 21.75 18.94 -4.49
CA ALA A 303 20.82 19.47 -3.49
C ALA A 303 20.97 20.99 -3.32
N GLY A 304 22.19 21.52 -3.55
CA GLY A 304 22.47 22.95 -3.52
C GLY A 304 21.92 23.63 -2.25
N THR A 305 21.14 24.69 -2.44
CA THR A 305 20.49 25.46 -1.37
C THR A 305 18.99 25.14 -1.23
N ASN A 306 18.53 24.02 -1.78
CA ASN A 306 17.13 23.63 -1.70
C ASN A 306 16.75 23.26 -0.26
N THR A 307 15.49 23.51 0.11
CA THR A 307 14.92 23.12 1.41
C THR A 307 14.56 21.65 1.48
N GLU A 308 14.65 20.92 0.37
CA GLU A 308 14.36 19.49 0.33
C GLU A 308 15.48 18.72 -0.38
N TYR A 309 15.73 17.50 0.13
CA TYR A 309 16.63 16.53 -0.46
C TYR A 309 16.05 15.13 -0.29
N THR A 310 16.17 14.27 -1.30
CA THR A 310 15.66 12.89 -1.26
C THR A 310 16.80 11.89 -1.40
N LEU A 311 16.79 10.83 -0.58
CA LEU A 311 17.77 9.74 -0.63
C LEU A 311 17.08 8.40 -0.85
N THR A 312 17.50 7.65 -1.86
CA THR A 312 17.15 6.22 -1.97
C THR A 312 18.09 5.38 -1.12
N VAL A 313 17.53 4.62 -0.19
CA VAL A 313 18.28 3.85 0.81
C VAL A 313 18.88 2.59 0.18
N THR A 314 20.21 2.53 0.10
CA THR A 314 20.94 1.35 -0.43
C THR A 314 21.99 0.81 0.54
N LYS A 315 22.37 1.61 1.54
CA LYS A 315 23.33 1.33 2.60
C LYS A 315 23.05 2.27 3.78
N PRO A 316 23.70 2.09 4.95
CA PRO A 316 23.64 3.09 6.02
C PRO A 316 24.13 4.45 5.50
N ALA A 317 23.48 5.52 5.92
CA ALA A 317 23.76 6.86 5.43
C ALA A 317 23.56 7.92 6.53
N ALA A 318 24.41 8.93 6.52
CA ALA A 318 24.31 10.11 7.36
C ALA A 318 24.05 11.36 6.52
N VAL A 319 22.88 11.99 6.67
CA VAL A 319 22.52 13.22 5.94
C VAL A 319 22.58 14.42 6.87
N THR A 320 23.38 15.41 6.54
CA THR A 320 23.39 16.68 7.28
C THR A 320 23.00 17.84 6.39
N VAL A 321 22.29 18.81 6.97
CA VAL A 321 22.04 20.11 6.36
C VAL A 321 22.79 21.17 7.15
N SER A 322 23.38 22.13 6.45
CA SER A 322 24.00 23.31 7.04
C SER A 322 23.20 24.55 6.66
N PHE A 323 23.09 25.48 7.59
CA PHE A 323 22.45 26.77 7.37
C PHE A 323 23.49 27.89 7.42
N GLU A 324 23.19 28.99 6.75
CA GLU A 324 23.94 30.23 6.88
C GLU A 324 22.99 31.43 7.06
N PRO A 325 23.42 32.49 7.74
CA PRO A 325 22.61 33.69 7.85
C PRO A 325 22.35 34.34 6.49
N LYS A 326 21.12 34.82 6.27
CA LYS A 326 20.79 35.73 5.17
C LYS A 326 21.57 37.02 5.38
N LYS A 327 22.31 37.44 4.36
CA LYS A 327 23.14 38.65 4.45
C LYS A 327 23.26 39.39 3.13
N ALA A 328 23.38 40.72 3.23
CA ALA A 328 23.85 41.56 2.15
C ALA A 328 25.34 41.83 2.32
N LEU A 329 26.13 41.71 1.25
CA LEU A 329 27.57 41.99 1.26
C LEU A 329 27.86 43.28 0.50
N LEU A 330 28.40 44.26 1.22
CA LEU A 330 28.78 45.56 0.70
C LEU A 330 30.29 45.57 0.49
N THR A 331 30.74 45.68 -0.76
CA THR A 331 32.17 45.72 -1.09
C THR A 331 32.61 47.16 -1.34
N LEU A 332 33.52 47.64 -0.51
CA LEU A 332 34.07 48.99 -0.58
C LEU A 332 35.19 49.10 -1.63
N GLU A 333 35.29 50.26 -2.28
CA GLU A 333 36.42 50.63 -3.13
C GLU A 333 37.74 50.62 -2.34
N ALA A 334 38.84 50.24 -2.99
CA ALA A 334 40.17 50.34 -2.40
C ALA A 334 40.46 51.76 -1.88
N GLY A 335 40.95 51.87 -0.64
CA GLY A 335 41.23 53.15 0.01
C GLY A 335 40.02 53.84 0.65
N LYS A 336 38.79 53.32 0.46
CA LYS A 336 37.60 53.73 1.21
C LYS A 336 37.36 52.80 2.39
N ASN A 337 36.83 53.33 3.47
CA ASN A 337 36.54 52.57 4.70
C ASN A 337 35.17 52.87 5.31
N THR A 338 34.37 53.79 4.75
CA THR A 338 33.05 54.11 5.31
C THR A 338 31.93 53.96 4.28
N VAL A 339 30.76 53.52 4.75
CA VAL A 339 29.52 53.48 3.98
C VAL A 339 28.34 53.86 4.87
N LYS A 340 27.44 54.69 4.35
CA LYS A 340 26.17 54.99 5.03
C LYS A 340 25.15 53.93 4.67
N VAL A 341 24.51 53.38 5.68
CA VAL A 341 23.51 52.32 5.53
C VAL A 341 22.31 52.64 6.41
N LYS A 342 21.13 52.42 5.86
CA LYS A 342 19.87 52.28 6.60
C LYS A 342 19.21 50.99 6.12
N ALA A 343 18.84 50.11 7.04
CA ALA A 343 18.20 48.84 6.71
C ALA A 343 17.03 48.54 7.64
N LYS A 344 16.11 47.71 7.16
CA LYS A 344 14.94 47.25 7.91
C LYS A 344 14.88 45.73 7.89
N THR A 345 14.67 45.08 9.03
CA THR A 345 14.38 43.64 9.08
C THR A 345 12.88 43.38 9.16
N ALA A 346 12.45 42.19 8.71
CA ALA A 346 11.07 41.74 8.82
C ALA A 346 10.58 41.64 10.28
N ASP A 347 11.48 41.30 11.21
CA ASP A 347 11.17 41.12 12.64
C ASP A 347 11.36 42.40 13.49
N GLY A 348 11.82 43.49 12.88
CA GLY A 348 12.09 44.77 13.54
C GLY A 348 13.29 44.78 14.49
N LYS A 349 14.07 43.70 14.57
CA LYS A 349 15.27 43.63 15.41
C LYS A 349 16.45 44.39 14.79
N PRO A 350 17.47 44.77 15.59
CA PRO A 350 18.72 45.28 15.06
C PRO A 350 19.37 44.31 14.06
N ILE A 351 20.02 44.87 13.04
CA ILE A 351 20.76 44.13 12.01
C ILE A 351 22.14 43.84 12.58
N THR A 352 22.55 42.57 12.62
CA THR A 352 23.94 42.23 12.97
C THR A 352 24.87 42.64 11.82
N VAL A 353 26.00 43.26 12.15
CA VAL A 353 26.97 43.67 11.13
C VAL A 353 28.35 43.08 11.39
N GLU A 354 29.00 42.61 10.33
CA GLU A 354 30.36 42.06 10.37
C GLU A 354 31.26 42.78 9.35
N GLY A 355 32.58 42.74 9.58
CA GLY A 355 33.56 43.42 8.72
C GLY A 355 33.78 44.91 9.01
N CYS A 356 33.01 45.48 9.95
CA CYS A 356 33.13 46.87 10.43
C CYS A 356 33.39 46.96 11.94
N ASN A 357 33.70 48.17 12.42
CA ASN A 357 33.94 48.45 13.84
C ASN A 357 32.66 48.32 14.67
N GLU A 358 31.53 48.65 14.05
CA GLU A 358 30.20 48.44 14.58
C GLU A 358 29.86 46.94 14.60
N THR A 359 29.07 46.52 15.58
CA THR A 359 28.61 45.13 15.73
C THR A 359 27.13 44.96 15.40
N GLU A 360 26.36 46.06 15.47
CA GLU A 360 24.95 46.10 15.10
C GLU A 360 24.56 47.45 14.48
N LEU A 361 23.52 47.40 13.66
CA LEU A 361 22.84 48.55 13.06
C LEU A 361 21.39 48.55 13.59
N ALA A 362 20.99 49.64 14.24
CA ALA A 362 19.61 49.77 14.70
C ALA A 362 18.62 49.77 13.52
N ASN A 363 17.49 49.08 13.68
CA ASN A 363 16.47 48.95 12.65
C ASN A 363 15.96 50.35 12.21
N GLU A 364 15.96 50.60 10.91
CA GLU A 364 15.54 51.85 10.26
C GLU A 364 16.38 53.11 10.59
N ALA A 365 17.48 52.97 11.33
CA ALA A 365 18.42 54.06 11.59
C ALA A 365 19.44 54.18 10.45
N GLU A 366 19.73 55.40 10.00
CA GLU A 366 20.87 55.65 9.12
C GLU A 366 22.14 55.70 9.96
N THR A 367 23.11 54.84 9.66
CA THR A 367 24.38 54.72 10.36
C THR A 367 25.53 54.72 9.37
N THR A 368 26.64 55.35 9.73
CA THR A 368 27.89 55.22 8.98
C THR A 368 28.66 54.05 9.54
N LEU A 369 28.82 52.99 8.76
CA LEU A 369 29.63 51.83 9.11
C LEU A 369 31.07 52.06 8.69
N THR A 370 32.02 51.71 9.56
CA THR A 370 33.46 51.87 9.31
C THR A 370 34.13 50.50 9.22
N ALA A 371 34.56 50.11 8.02
CA ALA A 371 35.28 48.86 7.78
C ALA A 371 36.54 48.76 8.65
N LYS A 372 36.80 47.57 9.22
CA LYS A 372 37.97 47.33 10.08
C LYS A 372 39.29 47.48 9.31
N VAL A 373 39.28 47.08 8.03
CA VAL A 373 40.41 47.21 7.11
C VAL A 373 39.87 47.82 5.80
N ALA A 374 40.58 48.78 5.23
CA ALA A 374 40.14 49.41 3.98
C ALA A 374 39.98 48.36 2.85
N GLY A 375 38.87 48.42 2.13
CA GLY A 375 38.54 47.45 1.08
C GLY A 375 37.96 46.11 1.54
N THR A 376 37.69 45.90 2.84
CA THR A 376 36.94 44.69 3.27
C THR A 376 35.46 44.78 2.93
N GLN A 377 34.84 43.61 2.79
CA GLN A 377 33.39 43.51 2.72
C GLN A 377 32.76 43.73 4.09
N ILE A 378 31.65 44.47 4.11
CA ILE A 378 30.77 44.58 5.26
C ILE A 378 29.57 43.68 5.01
N ALA A 379 29.26 42.81 5.97
CA ALA A 379 28.07 41.96 5.91
C ALA A 379 26.98 42.55 6.79
N LEU A 380 25.78 42.73 6.23
CA LEU A 380 24.56 43.06 6.97
C LEU A 380 23.75 41.78 7.10
N ILE A 381 23.64 41.24 8.30
CA ILE A 381 23.06 39.94 8.59
C ILE A 381 21.66 40.12 9.17
N GLY A 382 20.68 39.49 8.54
CA GLY A 382 19.29 39.52 8.95
C GLY A 382 18.31 39.32 7.79
N GLU A 383 17.04 39.18 8.11
CA GLU A 383 15.96 39.09 7.13
C GLU A 383 15.54 40.48 6.65
N LEU A 384 16.38 41.07 5.78
CA LEU A 384 16.21 42.44 5.31
C LEU A 384 14.97 42.58 4.39
N THR A 385 14.12 43.57 4.68
CA THR A 385 12.99 44.00 3.84
C THR A 385 13.27 45.34 3.15
N GLU A 386 14.12 46.19 3.73
CA GLU A 386 14.59 47.41 3.07
C GLU A 386 16.10 47.54 3.26
N LEU A 387 16.81 47.93 2.21
CA LEU A 387 18.23 48.24 2.25
C LEU A 387 18.49 49.51 1.47
N ASN A 388 18.98 50.54 2.16
CA ASN A 388 19.50 51.76 1.58
C ASN A 388 21.00 51.85 1.89
N CYS A 389 21.81 51.69 0.85
CA CYS A 389 23.25 51.85 0.85
C CYS A 389 23.69 52.87 -0.22
N ARG A 390 22.84 53.88 -0.45
CA ARG A 390 23.07 54.95 -1.40
C ARG A 390 24.37 55.69 -1.09
N GLY A 391 25.22 55.86 -2.10
CA GLY A 391 26.48 56.59 -1.99
C GLY A 391 26.30 58.11 -1.94
N SER A 392 27.44 58.80 -1.77
CA SER A 392 27.47 60.25 -1.60
C SER A 392 27.02 61.02 -2.86
N GLU A 393 26.49 62.22 -2.64
CA GLU A 393 26.29 63.23 -3.69
C GLU A 393 27.62 63.63 -4.34
N ASP A 394 28.66 63.72 -3.52
CA ASP A 394 30.03 63.96 -3.96
C ASP A 394 30.57 62.68 -4.62
N THR A 395 30.80 62.75 -5.94
CA THR A 395 31.28 61.63 -6.74
C THR A 395 32.62 61.08 -6.28
N SER A 396 33.45 61.90 -5.62
CA SER A 396 34.74 61.46 -5.06
C SER A 396 34.60 60.59 -3.80
N ASN A 397 33.39 60.54 -3.22
CA ASN A 397 33.06 59.86 -1.96
C ASN A 397 32.05 58.71 -2.14
N ARG A 398 31.97 58.12 -3.33
CA ARG A 398 31.15 56.93 -3.59
C ARG A 398 31.92 55.68 -3.22
N SER A 399 31.42 54.94 -2.23
CA SER A 399 32.24 53.90 -1.59
C SER A 399 32.04 52.49 -2.14
N LEU A 400 30.89 52.13 -2.75
CA LEU A 400 30.63 50.74 -3.13
C LEU A 400 31.00 50.43 -4.59
N VAL A 401 31.78 49.35 -4.77
CA VAL A 401 32.15 48.79 -6.09
C VAL A 401 31.41 47.50 -6.42
N ALA A 402 30.94 46.77 -5.40
CA ALA A 402 30.08 45.61 -5.56
C ALA A 402 29.07 45.49 -4.42
N LEU A 403 27.91 44.91 -4.73
CA LEU A 403 26.82 44.65 -3.79
C LEU A 403 26.22 43.28 -4.12
N ASP A 404 26.23 42.38 -3.13
CA ASP A 404 25.53 41.09 -3.20
C ASP A 404 24.35 41.12 -2.24
N VAL A 405 23.15 40.95 -2.80
CA VAL A 405 21.86 40.88 -2.08
C VAL A 405 21.12 39.58 -2.37
N SER A 406 21.78 38.60 -3.01
CA SER A 406 21.16 37.33 -3.43
C SER A 406 20.57 36.51 -2.27
N GLY A 407 21.06 36.75 -1.04
CA GLY A 407 20.53 36.13 0.19
C GLY A 407 19.34 36.86 0.82
N CYS A 408 19.00 38.06 0.36
CA CYS A 408 17.97 38.90 0.94
C CYS A 408 16.62 38.74 0.22
N THR A 409 16.12 37.51 0.10
CA THR A 409 14.92 37.22 -0.72
C THR A 409 13.63 37.93 -0.26
N ALA A 410 13.58 38.41 0.98
CA ALA A 410 12.46 39.19 1.53
C ALA A 410 12.55 40.71 1.22
N LEU A 411 13.57 41.14 0.47
CA LEU A 411 13.82 42.55 0.20
C LEU A 411 12.71 43.15 -0.68
N GLN A 412 12.06 44.19 -0.17
CA GLN A 412 10.99 44.95 -0.81
C GLN A 412 11.50 46.27 -1.39
N LYS A 413 12.50 46.89 -0.76
CA LYS A 413 13.12 48.13 -1.26
C LYS A 413 14.63 48.04 -1.26
N LEU A 414 15.23 48.39 -2.38
CA LEU A 414 16.68 48.49 -2.54
C LEU A 414 17.07 49.85 -3.12
N ASP A 415 17.76 50.68 -2.33
CA ASP A 415 18.43 51.88 -2.81
C ASP A 415 19.94 51.69 -2.72
N CYS A 416 20.57 51.45 -3.87
CA CYS A 416 22.02 51.37 -4.03
C CYS A 416 22.55 52.45 -4.97
N ALA A 417 21.80 53.55 -5.10
CA ALA A 417 22.12 54.65 -6.00
C ALA A 417 23.46 55.31 -5.67
N LYS A 418 24.04 56.00 -6.67
CA LYS A 418 25.24 56.84 -6.53
C LYS A 418 26.43 56.05 -5.99
N ASN A 419 26.66 54.85 -6.51
CA ASN A 419 27.83 54.03 -6.22
C ASN A 419 28.66 53.83 -7.51
N GLN A 420 29.53 52.82 -7.51
CA GLN A 420 30.40 52.45 -8.63
C GLN A 420 30.13 51.00 -9.08
N LEU A 421 28.92 50.49 -8.87
CA LEU A 421 28.56 49.12 -9.19
C LEU A 421 28.69 48.86 -10.70
N THR A 422 29.44 47.82 -11.06
CA THR A 422 29.58 47.35 -12.45
C THR A 422 28.64 46.20 -12.78
N ALA A 423 28.03 45.59 -11.77
CA ALA A 423 27.01 44.56 -11.88
C ALA A 423 26.06 44.68 -10.69
N LEU A 424 24.83 44.23 -10.86
CA LEU A 424 23.85 44.12 -9.79
C LEU A 424 22.94 42.94 -10.10
N ASP A 425 23.08 41.86 -9.33
CA ASP A 425 22.18 40.71 -9.41
C ASP A 425 21.02 40.90 -8.42
N VAL A 426 19.82 40.94 -8.97
CA VAL A 426 18.55 41.03 -8.23
C VAL A 426 17.64 39.84 -8.53
N GLN A 427 18.14 38.83 -9.22
CA GLN A 427 17.37 37.63 -9.53
C GLN A 427 16.99 36.91 -8.23
N GLY A 428 15.74 36.45 -8.15
CA GLY A 428 15.19 35.80 -6.96
C GLY A 428 14.63 36.74 -5.89
N LEU A 429 14.79 38.07 -6.01
CA LEU A 429 14.19 39.06 -5.11
C LEU A 429 12.71 39.30 -5.44
N LYS A 430 11.89 38.24 -5.40
CA LYS A 430 10.50 38.24 -5.91
C LYS A 430 9.57 39.24 -5.23
N ASP A 431 9.90 39.63 -4.00
CA ASP A 431 9.13 40.60 -3.20
C ASP A 431 9.56 42.06 -3.44
N LEU A 432 10.55 42.32 -4.31
CA LEU A 432 11.09 43.65 -4.56
C LEU A 432 10.05 44.54 -5.25
N GLN A 433 9.71 45.66 -4.60
CA GLN A 433 8.72 46.64 -5.03
C GLN A 433 9.37 47.93 -5.54
N GLU A 434 10.50 48.33 -4.97
CA GLU A 434 11.23 49.53 -5.39
C GLU A 434 12.72 49.22 -5.56
N LEU A 435 13.26 49.48 -6.75
CA LEU A 435 14.68 49.36 -7.05
C LEU A 435 15.22 50.69 -7.55
N ASN A 436 16.14 51.28 -6.79
CA ASN A 436 16.87 52.47 -7.18
C ASN A 436 18.38 52.14 -7.27
N CYS A 437 18.87 51.95 -8.49
CA CYS A 437 20.27 51.68 -8.80
C CYS A 437 20.90 52.80 -9.65
N ARG A 438 20.32 54.01 -9.63
CA ARG A 438 20.77 55.13 -10.46
C ARG A 438 22.21 55.53 -10.20
N SER A 439 22.85 56.11 -11.21
CA SER A 439 24.20 56.67 -11.13
C SER A 439 25.25 55.65 -10.70
N ASN A 440 25.22 54.47 -11.32
CA ASN A 440 26.22 53.40 -11.21
C ASN A 440 26.90 53.18 -12.59
N GLN A 441 27.57 52.05 -12.78
CA GLN A 441 28.27 51.68 -14.02
C GLN A 441 27.75 50.37 -14.62
N ILE A 442 26.49 50.03 -14.38
CA ILE A 442 25.89 48.75 -14.73
C ILE A 442 25.65 48.68 -16.26
N PRO A 443 26.25 47.72 -16.99
CA PRO A 443 26.06 47.57 -18.43
C PRO A 443 24.82 46.73 -18.79
N GLU A 444 24.37 45.87 -17.88
CA GLU A 444 23.22 44.99 -18.04
C GLU A 444 22.49 44.86 -16.70
N LEU A 445 21.16 44.99 -16.73
CA LEU A 445 20.31 44.84 -15.57
C LEU A 445 19.17 43.88 -15.90
N ASN A 446 19.25 42.66 -15.36
CA ASN A 446 18.20 41.67 -15.50
C ASN A 446 17.19 41.78 -14.35
N VAL A 447 15.98 42.24 -14.69
CA VAL A 447 14.84 42.37 -13.76
C VAL A 447 13.74 41.36 -14.07
N HIS A 448 13.98 40.37 -14.92
CA HIS A 448 12.99 39.36 -15.27
C HIS A 448 12.48 38.63 -14.00
N GLY A 449 11.18 38.38 -13.95
CA GLY A 449 10.52 37.68 -12.84
C GLY A 449 10.27 38.51 -11.57
N LEU A 450 10.67 39.79 -11.53
CA LEU A 450 10.39 40.71 -10.40
C LEU A 450 8.97 41.28 -10.47
N THR A 451 7.95 40.42 -10.55
CA THR A 451 6.56 40.81 -10.86
C THR A 451 5.91 41.72 -9.82
N ALA A 452 6.49 41.85 -8.61
CA ALA A 452 6.05 42.79 -7.58
C ALA A 452 6.61 44.21 -7.77
N LEU A 453 7.56 44.44 -8.69
CA LEU A 453 8.27 45.70 -8.85
C LEU A 453 7.33 46.79 -9.35
N GLN A 454 7.20 47.87 -8.57
CA GLN A 454 6.33 49.01 -8.84
C GLN A 454 7.12 50.22 -9.32
N LYS A 455 8.36 50.39 -8.86
CA LYS A 455 9.24 51.49 -9.26
C LYS A 455 10.63 51.00 -9.58
N LEU A 456 11.13 51.40 -10.75
CA LEU A 456 12.48 51.12 -11.19
C LEU A 456 13.17 52.43 -11.60
N ASN A 457 14.22 52.81 -10.87
CA ASN A 457 15.13 53.87 -11.27
C ASN A 457 16.52 53.30 -11.56
N CYS A 458 16.87 53.25 -12.84
CA CYS A 458 18.16 52.80 -13.34
C CYS A 458 18.90 53.92 -14.11
N THR A 459 18.54 55.17 -13.83
CA THR A 459 19.07 56.38 -14.47
C THR A 459 20.59 56.48 -14.42
N GLY A 460 21.22 56.89 -15.52
CA GLY A 460 22.66 57.19 -15.54
C GLY A 460 23.53 55.96 -15.27
N ASN A 461 23.22 54.84 -15.93
CA ASN A 461 24.03 53.63 -15.99
C ASN A 461 24.64 53.48 -17.40
N LYS A 462 25.14 52.28 -17.73
CA LYS A 462 25.74 51.94 -19.03
C LYS A 462 24.88 50.92 -19.81
N LEU A 463 23.57 50.88 -19.53
CA LEU A 463 22.67 49.90 -20.15
C LEU A 463 22.64 50.04 -21.67
N THR A 464 22.72 48.92 -22.38
CA THR A 464 22.57 48.86 -23.84
C THR A 464 21.17 48.44 -24.27
N THR A 465 20.55 47.58 -23.45
CA THR A 465 19.17 47.12 -23.57
C THR A 465 18.51 47.08 -22.20
N LEU A 466 17.21 47.33 -22.14
CA LEU A 466 16.41 47.12 -20.93
C LEU A 466 15.09 46.44 -21.28
N ASN A 467 14.85 45.27 -20.68
CA ASN A 467 13.60 44.54 -20.83
C ASN A 467 12.84 44.54 -19.49
N VAL A 468 11.64 45.11 -19.49
CA VAL A 468 10.74 45.17 -18.33
C VAL A 468 9.36 44.57 -18.64
N GLN A 469 9.20 43.90 -19.78
CA GLN A 469 7.90 43.49 -20.34
C GLN A 469 7.02 42.67 -19.36
N ASP A 470 7.66 41.87 -18.50
CA ASP A 470 6.98 40.98 -17.55
C ASP A 470 6.66 41.66 -16.21
N LEU A 471 7.05 42.93 -16.03
CA LEU A 471 6.82 43.70 -14.81
C LEU A 471 5.42 44.33 -14.80
N THR A 472 4.39 43.50 -14.69
CA THR A 472 2.99 43.90 -14.80
C THR A 472 2.51 44.85 -13.70
N ALA A 473 3.20 44.89 -12.55
CA ALA A 473 2.94 45.82 -11.46
C ALA A 473 3.70 47.16 -11.57
N LEU A 474 4.57 47.33 -12.57
CA LEU A 474 5.43 48.50 -12.71
C LEU A 474 4.59 49.75 -13.01
N LYS A 475 4.73 50.77 -12.15
CA LYS A 475 4.02 52.06 -12.24
C LYS A 475 4.94 53.18 -12.71
N GLU A 476 6.21 53.15 -12.30
CA GLU A 476 7.19 54.18 -12.62
C GLU A 476 8.49 53.55 -13.13
N LEU A 477 8.91 53.97 -14.32
CA LEU A 477 10.19 53.60 -14.90
C LEU A 477 11.00 54.85 -15.24
N ASP A 478 12.14 55.02 -14.60
CA ASP A 478 13.15 56.02 -14.94
C ASP A 478 14.43 55.30 -15.40
N CYS A 479 14.70 55.37 -16.69
CA CYS A 479 15.88 54.79 -17.35
C CYS A 479 16.65 55.87 -18.13
N GLN A 480 16.49 57.14 -17.79
CA GLN A 480 17.12 58.23 -18.52
C GLN A 480 18.66 58.18 -18.44
N SER A 481 19.32 58.85 -19.38
CA SER A 481 20.78 59.03 -19.39
C SER A 481 21.59 57.72 -19.40
N ASN A 482 21.01 56.62 -19.90
CA ASN A 482 21.74 55.42 -20.28
C ASN A 482 22.25 55.62 -21.72
N LYS A 483 23.38 56.31 -21.85
CA LYS A 483 23.85 56.84 -23.14
C LYS A 483 24.09 55.78 -24.23
N GLU A 484 24.10 54.50 -23.90
CA GLU A 484 24.25 53.39 -24.84
C GLU A 484 22.95 52.59 -25.07
N LEU A 485 21.83 53.00 -24.45
CA LEU A 485 20.55 52.29 -24.52
C LEU A 485 19.91 52.47 -25.89
N THR A 486 19.85 51.39 -26.66
CA THR A 486 19.31 51.38 -28.03
C THR A 486 17.97 50.66 -28.15
N ALA A 487 17.65 49.77 -27.21
CA ALA A 487 16.39 49.03 -27.16
C ALA A 487 15.79 49.06 -25.74
N LEU A 488 14.49 49.38 -25.68
CA LEU A 488 13.69 49.40 -24.47
C LEU A 488 12.38 48.64 -24.73
N HIS A 489 12.16 47.55 -24.00
CA HIS A 489 10.96 46.72 -24.13
C HIS A 489 10.05 46.95 -22.91
N VAL A 490 8.96 47.69 -23.13
CA VAL A 490 7.95 48.04 -22.12
C VAL A 490 6.58 47.41 -22.38
N HIS A 491 6.41 46.70 -23.50
CA HIS A 491 5.15 46.02 -23.82
C HIS A 491 4.78 45.06 -22.68
N GLY A 492 3.54 45.06 -22.20
CA GLY A 492 3.12 44.24 -21.04
C GLY A 492 3.16 44.94 -19.68
N CYS A 493 3.82 46.09 -19.53
CA CYS A 493 3.75 46.93 -18.33
C CYS A 493 2.41 47.70 -18.25
N THR A 494 1.27 47.01 -18.23
CA THR A 494 -0.07 47.64 -18.35
C THR A 494 -0.44 48.58 -17.20
N ALA A 495 0.26 48.50 -16.07
CA ALA A 495 0.10 49.41 -14.92
C ALA A 495 0.99 50.67 -14.98
N LEU A 496 1.83 50.81 -16.01
CA LEU A 496 2.82 51.89 -16.11
C LEU A 496 2.13 53.24 -16.24
N GLN A 497 2.44 54.16 -15.34
CA GLN A 497 1.88 55.51 -15.26
C GLN A 497 2.90 56.56 -15.69
N LYS A 498 4.18 56.34 -15.38
CA LYS A 498 5.27 57.27 -15.72
C LYS A 498 6.41 56.52 -16.40
N LEU A 499 6.77 56.97 -17.60
CA LEU A 499 7.92 56.46 -18.34
C LEU A 499 8.87 57.61 -18.68
N ASN A 500 10.04 57.63 -18.05
CA ASN A 500 11.14 58.50 -18.41
C ASN A 500 12.27 57.68 -19.05
N CYS A 501 12.48 57.88 -20.34
CA CYS A 501 13.51 57.23 -21.14
C CYS A 501 14.33 58.24 -21.95
N ARG A 502 14.42 59.48 -21.47
CA ARG A 502 15.13 60.56 -22.17
C ARG A 502 16.66 60.42 -22.14
N PHE A 503 17.33 61.15 -23.03
CA PHE A 503 18.80 61.15 -23.15
C PHE A 503 19.39 59.75 -23.34
N ASN A 504 18.79 58.98 -24.26
CA ASN A 504 19.22 57.64 -24.65
C ASN A 504 19.49 57.59 -26.17
N LYS A 505 19.68 56.41 -26.75
CA LYS A 505 19.89 56.19 -28.20
C LYS A 505 18.77 55.33 -28.81
N LEU A 506 17.55 55.41 -28.29
CA LEU A 506 16.42 54.61 -28.78
C LEU A 506 16.08 54.99 -30.22
N THR A 507 16.02 53.98 -31.10
CA THR A 507 15.63 54.16 -32.53
C THR A 507 14.15 53.84 -32.77
N ALA A 508 13.56 53.05 -31.89
CA ALA A 508 12.15 52.72 -31.83
C ALA A 508 11.72 52.66 -30.37
N LEU A 509 10.45 52.96 -30.13
CA LEU A 509 9.81 52.85 -28.83
C LEU A 509 8.36 52.42 -29.06
N ASP A 510 8.05 51.19 -28.65
CA ASP A 510 6.69 50.67 -28.69
C ASP A 510 6.03 50.85 -27.31
N VAL A 511 5.04 51.73 -27.26
CA VAL A 511 4.22 52.01 -26.08
C VAL A 511 2.79 51.49 -26.25
N SER A 512 2.54 50.67 -27.27
CA SER A 512 1.21 50.09 -27.48
C SER A 512 0.77 49.25 -26.27
N GLY A 513 -0.50 49.38 -25.89
CA GLY A 513 -1.07 48.68 -24.73
C GLY A 513 -0.77 49.30 -23.36
N LEU A 514 0.03 50.37 -23.27
CA LEU A 514 0.28 51.09 -22.01
C LEU A 514 -0.87 52.06 -21.66
N THR A 515 -2.10 51.55 -21.57
CA THR A 515 -3.33 52.37 -21.45
C THR A 515 -3.41 53.19 -20.15
N ALA A 516 -2.61 52.85 -19.13
CA ALA A 516 -2.50 53.59 -17.88
C ALA A 516 -1.46 54.72 -17.90
N LEU A 517 -0.68 54.87 -18.98
CA LEU A 517 0.43 55.82 -19.05
C LEU A 517 -0.09 57.26 -19.04
N GLN A 518 0.40 58.05 -18.08
CA GLN A 518 0.02 59.44 -17.85
C GLN A 518 1.13 60.40 -18.29
N GLU A 519 2.39 60.02 -18.06
CA GLU A 519 3.56 60.84 -18.39
C GLU A 519 4.54 60.01 -19.22
N LEU A 520 4.84 60.49 -20.43
CA LEU A 520 5.85 59.92 -21.32
C LEU A 520 6.90 60.97 -21.66
N ASP A 521 8.10 60.80 -21.13
CA ASP A 521 9.29 61.57 -21.52
C ASP A 521 10.25 60.66 -22.29
N CYS A 522 10.30 60.86 -23.60
CA CYS A 522 11.21 60.19 -24.54
C CYS A 522 12.13 61.20 -25.25
N GLN A 523 12.33 62.38 -24.66
CA GLN A 523 13.17 63.44 -25.21
C GLN A 523 14.60 62.95 -25.52
N SER A 524 15.24 63.54 -26.52
CA SER A 524 16.68 63.33 -26.82
C SER A 524 16.98 61.86 -27.08
N ASN A 525 16.28 61.31 -28.08
CA ASN A 525 16.45 59.96 -28.61
C ASN A 525 16.59 60.04 -30.15
N GLN A 526 16.52 58.89 -30.84
CA GLN A 526 16.63 58.79 -32.30
C GLN A 526 15.35 58.22 -32.93
N LEU A 527 14.20 58.43 -32.29
CA LEU A 527 12.92 57.89 -32.75
C LEU A 527 12.53 58.53 -34.08
N LYS A 528 12.17 57.70 -35.07
CA LYS A 528 11.69 58.16 -36.40
C LYS A 528 10.17 58.28 -36.48
N THR A 529 9.49 57.47 -35.69
CA THR A 529 8.03 57.41 -35.55
C THR A 529 7.70 57.18 -34.09
N LEU A 530 6.60 57.75 -33.63
CA LEU A 530 6.04 57.50 -32.31
C LEU A 530 4.52 57.40 -32.45
N ASN A 531 3.95 56.32 -31.92
CA ASN A 531 2.52 56.09 -31.89
C ASN A 531 2.02 56.11 -30.46
N VAL A 532 1.22 57.12 -30.13
CA VAL A 532 0.61 57.32 -28.81
C VAL A 532 -0.92 57.22 -28.85
N SER A 533 -1.52 56.86 -29.98
CA SER A 533 -2.98 56.88 -30.16
C SER A 533 -3.76 55.91 -29.25
N GLY A 534 -3.08 54.91 -28.68
CA GLY A 534 -3.64 53.96 -27.72
C GLY A 534 -3.48 54.38 -26.25
N LEU A 535 -2.78 55.48 -25.96
CA LEU A 535 -2.46 55.93 -24.61
C LEU A 535 -3.57 56.84 -24.05
N THR A 536 -4.74 56.26 -23.80
CA THR A 536 -5.95 57.02 -23.42
C THR A 536 -5.86 57.81 -22.11
N ALA A 537 -4.90 57.49 -21.25
CA ALA A 537 -4.67 58.19 -19.98
C ALA A 537 -3.57 59.27 -20.05
N LEU A 538 -2.95 59.47 -21.22
CA LEU A 538 -1.78 60.34 -21.37
C LEU A 538 -2.13 61.80 -21.12
N GLN A 539 -1.38 62.44 -20.23
CA GLN A 539 -1.55 63.84 -19.82
C GLN A 539 -0.35 64.68 -20.24
N GLU A 540 0.86 64.10 -20.19
CA GLU A 540 2.11 64.75 -20.54
C GLU A 540 2.91 63.89 -21.52
N LEU A 541 3.32 64.51 -22.63
CA LEU A 541 4.18 63.91 -23.63
C LEU A 541 5.32 64.87 -23.97
N ASP A 542 6.55 64.48 -23.62
CA ASP A 542 7.75 65.08 -24.17
C ASP A 542 8.43 64.10 -25.14
N CYS A 543 8.41 64.45 -26.41
CA CYS A 543 9.12 63.73 -27.47
C CYS A 543 10.12 64.62 -28.22
N ASN A 544 10.51 65.74 -27.61
CA ASN A 544 11.41 66.71 -28.22
C ASN A 544 12.78 66.10 -28.55
N THR A 545 13.53 66.73 -29.45
CA THR A 545 14.91 66.28 -29.78
C THR A 545 14.94 64.80 -30.22
N ASN A 546 14.05 64.43 -31.12
CA ASN A 546 14.01 63.14 -31.82
C ASN A 546 14.15 63.34 -33.34
N GLN A 547 14.00 62.28 -34.12
CA GLN A 547 13.99 62.32 -35.59
C GLN A 547 12.57 62.09 -36.16
N LEU A 548 11.54 62.47 -35.41
CA LEU A 548 10.15 62.20 -35.76
C LEU A 548 9.76 62.96 -37.04
N LYS A 549 9.24 62.21 -38.02
CA LYS A 549 8.58 62.80 -39.20
C LYS A 549 7.06 62.85 -39.04
N THR A 550 6.52 61.95 -38.23
CA THR A 550 5.10 61.79 -37.95
C THR A 550 4.91 61.45 -36.49
N LEU A 551 3.87 62.02 -35.89
CA LEU A 551 3.39 61.70 -34.56
C LEU A 551 1.93 61.25 -34.69
N ASN A 552 1.64 60.00 -34.32
CA ASN A 552 0.28 59.46 -34.33
C ASN A 552 -0.31 59.63 -32.93
N VAL A 553 -1.30 60.51 -32.81
CA VAL A 553 -1.99 60.85 -31.55
C VAL A 553 -3.40 60.30 -31.49
#